data_AF-A0A413FL68-F1
#
_entry.id   AF-A0A413FL68-F1
#
_cell.length_a   1.000
_cell.length_b   1.000
_cell.length_c   1.000
_cell.angle_alpha   90.00
_cell.angle_beta   90.00
_cell.angle_gamma   90.00
#
_symmetry.space_group_name_H-M   'P 1'
#
loop_
_entity.id
_entity.type
_entity.pdbx_description
1 polymer ?
#
loop_
_entity_poly.entity_id
_entity_poly.type
_entity_poly.pdbx_seq_one_letter_code
_entity_poly.pdbx_strand_id
1 'polypeptide(L)'
;MQWAIDELKALGRMPDSTDCEPPEEIVGRYEELLARVTLPLTAEEVKVLMQTFPESTMYEVEWGILHLVESFAVSNPGYRQLIELCPSGEWRETMTIRYENWEKKKLI
;
A
#
# COMPACT_ATOMS: atom_id res chain seq x y z
N MET A 1 4.05 10.56 12.72
CA MET A 1 3.37 10.07 11.50
C MET A 1 3.21 11.27 10.59
N GLN A 2 3.40 11.09 9.28
CA GLN A 2 3.17 12.17 8.31
C GLN A 2 1.68 12.52 8.23
N TRP A 3 1.35 13.81 8.07
CA TRP A 3 -0.03 14.25 8.01
C TRP A 3 -0.84 13.55 6.90
N ALA A 4 -0.21 13.27 5.76
CA ALA A 4 -0.86 12.54 4.66
C ALA A 4 -1.21 11.10 5.05
N ILE A 5 -0.35 10.45 5.86
CA ILE A 5 -0.62 9.11 6.40
C ILE A 5 -1.71 9.16 7.47
N ASP A 6 -1.73 10.19 8.32
CA ASP A 6 -2.80 10.38 9.30
C ASP A 6 -4.17 10.56 8.60
N GLU A 7 -4.21 11.31 7.50
CA GLU A 7 -5.40 11.49 6.67
C GLU A 7 -5.81 10.18 5.97
N LEU A 8 -4.87 9.43 5.38
CA LEU A 8 -5.14 8.10 4.81
C LEU A 8 -5.69 7.13 5.85
N LYS A 9 -5.18 7.19 7.08
CA LYS A 9 -5.68 6.41 8.20
C LYS A 9 -7.11 6.80 8.58
N ALA A 10 -7.43 8.10 8.53
CA ALA A 10 -8.76 8.61 8.84
C ALA A 10 -9.79 8.25 7.75
N LEU A 11 -9.39 8.28 6.47
CA LEU A 11 -10.20 7.77 5.37
C LEU A 11 -10.42 6.26 5.49
N GLY A 12 -9.40 5.55 5.98
CA GLY A 12 -9.45 4.12 6.14
C GLY A 12 -9.31 3.39 4.81
N ARG A 13 -9.91 2.21 4.74
CA ARG A 13 -9.81 1.32 3.60
C ARG A 13 -10.43 1.94 2.34
N MET A 14 -9.70 1.85 1.23
CA MET A 14 -10.20 2.19 -0.10
C MET A 14 -11.49 1.43 -0.41
N PRO A 15 -12.49 2.10 -1.03
CA PRO A 15 -13.64 1.41 -1.59
C PRO A 15 -13.24 0.40 -2.66
N ASP A 16 -13.96 -0.72 -2.70
CA ASP A 16 -13.85 -1.73 -3.74
C ASP A 16 -14.69 -1.32 -4.96
N SER A 17 -14.04 -1.09 -6.11
CA SER A 17 -14.73 -0.70 -7.35
C SER A 17 -15.59 -1.83 -7.94
N THR A 18 -15.44 -3.06 -7.46
CA THR A 18 -16.30 -4.20 -7.82
C THR A 18 -17.67 -4.14 -7.13
N ASP A 19 -17.73 -3.55 -5.94
CA ASP A 19 -18.95 -3.50 -5.12
C ASP A 19 -19.80 -2.28 -5.48
N CYS A 20 -19.16 -1.13 -5.68
CA CYS A 20 -19.80 0.10 -6.10
C CYS A 20 -18.76 0.99 -6.77
N GLU A 21 -19.15 1.72 -7.81
CA GLU A 21 -18.29 2.73 -8.44
C GLU A 21 -17.99 3.85 -7.43
N PRO A 22 -16.73 3.98 -6.95
CA PRO A 22 -16.41 5.04 -6.01
C PRO A 22 -16.47 6.40 -6.72
N PRO A 23 -16.96 7.46 -6.04
CA PRO A 23 -16.96 8.80 -6.62
C PRO A 23 -15.55 9.23 -7.01
N GLU A 24 -15.40 9.92 -8.15
CA GLU A 24 -14.11 10.44 -8.64
C GLU A 24 -13.39 11.30 -7.58
N GLU A 25 -14.13 12.06 -6.77
CA GLU A 25 -13.57 12.86 -5.67
C GLU A 25 -12.88 12.00 -4.62
N ILE A 26 -13.41 10.81 -4.32
CA ILE A 26 -12.80 9.88 -3.37
C ILE A 26 -11.54 9.25 -3.96
N VAL A 27 -11.60 8.82 -5.21
CA VAL A 27 -10.42 8.28 -5.94
C VAL A 27 -9.31 9.33 -5.96
N GLY A 28 -9.63 10.54 -6.41
CA GLY A 28 -8.69 11.65 -6.47
C GLY A 28 -8.13 12.02 -5.09
N ARG A 29 -8.92 11.93 -4.02
CA ARG A 29 -8.44 12.19 -2.66
C ARG A 29 -7.37 11.20 -2.22
N TYR A 30 -7.51 9.91 -2.52
CA TYR A 30 -6.48 8.93 -2.21
C TYR A 30 -5.20 9.17 -3.02
N GLU A 31 -5.31 9.41 -4.33
CA GLU A 31 -4.15 9.73 -5.18
C GLU A 31 -3.39 10.97 -4.67
N GLU A 32 -4.14 12.03 -4.33
CA GLU A 32 -3.63 13.30 -3.82
C GLU A 32 -2.88 13.14 -2.48
N LEU A 33 -3.33 12.23 -1.62
CA LEU A 33 -2.67 11.92 -0.36
C LEU A 33 -1.43 11.05 -0.55
N LEU A 34 -1.52 10.00 -1.38
CA LEU A 34 -0.38 9.12 -1.69
C LEU A 34 0.77 9.89 -2.32
N ALA A 35 0.49 10.83 -3.21
CA ALA A 35 1.49 11.69 -3.84
C ALA A 35 2.25 12.60 -2.85
N ARG A 36 1.71 12.81 -1.64
CA ARG A 36 2.31 13.63 -0.59
C ARG A 36 3.03 12.84 0.48
N VAL A 37 2.99 11.52 0.40
CA VAL A 37 3.80 10.65 1.26
C VAL A 37 5.26 10.82 0.90
N THR A 38 6.08 11.07 1.91
CA THR A 38 7.53 11.25 1.79
C THR A 38 8.29 10.03 2.31
N LEU A 39 9.47 9.80 1.74
CA LEU A 39 10.38 8.71 2.12
C LEU A 39 11.54 9.25 2.99
N PRO A 40 12.14 8.43 3.87
CA PRO A 40 11.82 7.03 4.14
C PRO A 40 10.57 6.86 5.02
N LEU A 41 9.85 5.76 4.80
CA LEU A 41 8.71 5.38 5.64
C LEU A 41 9.15 4.72 6.95
N THR A 42 8.36 4.92 7.99
CA THR A 42 8.43 4.14 9.23
C THR A 42 7.58 2.87 9.12
N ALA A 43 7.86 1.86 9.94
CA ALA A 43 7.08 0.63 9.96
C ALA A 43 5.60 0.88 10.26
N GLU A 44 5.29 1.85 11.12
CA GLU A 44 3.91 2.21 11.45
C GLU A 44 3.18 2.87 10.28
N GLU A 45 3.85 3.70 9.50
CA GLU A 45 3.27 4.28 8.28
C GLU A 45 3.02 3.22 7.21
N VAL A 46 3.90 2.22 7.09
CA VAL A 46 3.67 1.07 6.21
C VAL A 46 2.44 0.27 6.65
N LYS A 47 2.22 0.06 7.95
CA LYS A 47 1.01 -0.63 8.42
C LYS A 47 -0.26 0.10 8.01
N VAL A 48 -0.28 1.42 8.14
CA VAL A 48 -1.42 2.24 7.69
C VAL A 48 -1.65 2.03 6.19
N LEU A 49 -0.60 2.19 5.38
CA LEU A 49 -0.66 1.98 3.94
C LEU A 49 -1.17 0.57 3.56
N MET A 50 -0.69 -0.47 4.24
CA MET A 50 -1.17 -1.85 4.02
C MET A 50 -2.66 -2.00 4.31
N GLN A 51 -3.15 -1.36 5.37
CA GLN A 51 -4.57 -1.39 5.74
C GLN A 51 -5.47 -0.54 4.84
N THR A 52 -4.88 0.37 4.06
CA THR A 52 -5.61 1.23 3.12
C THR A 52 -6.01 0.49 1.83
N PHE A 53 -5.33 -0.59 1.44
CA PHE A 53 -5.69 -1.36 0.24
C PHE A 53 -7.18 -1.77 0.23
N PRO A 54 -7.85 -1.75 -0.93
CA PRO A 54 -9.19 -2.34 -1.09
C PRO A 54 -9.12 -3.87 -0.93
N GLU A 55 -10.25 -4.58 -0.88
CA GLU A 55 -10.25 -6.06 -0.87
C GLU A 55 -9.83 -6.64 -2.23
N SER A 56 -10.18 -5.96 -3.32
CA SER A 56 -9.94 -6.33 -4.70
C SER A 56 -9.22 -5.21 -5.45
N THR A 57 -9.94 -4.21 -5.96
CA THR A 57 -9.36 -3.12 -6.74
C THR A 57 -10.05 -1.76 -6.59
N MET A 58 -9.32 -0.68 -6.88
CA MET A 58 -9.73 0.72 -6.88
C MET A 58 -8.98 1.52 -7.96
N TYR A 59 -9.22 1.20 -9.24
CA TYR A 59 -8.75 1.97 -10.39
C TYR A 59 -7.25 2.31 -10.40
N GLU A 60 -6.40 1.34 -10.09
CA GLU A 60 -4.93 1.44 -10.13
C GLU A 60 -4.29 2.28 -9.02
N VAL A 61 -5.06 2.92 -8.13
CA VAL A 61 -4.54 3.71 -7.00
C VAL A 61 -3.68 2.84 -6.05
N GLU A 62 -4.00 1.56 -5.96
CA GLU A 62 -3.30 0.56 -5.15
C GLU A 62 -1.84 0.38 -5.57
N TRP A 63 -1.50 0.62 -6.84
CA TRP A 63 -0.11 0.61 -7.30
C TRP A 63 0.72 1.70 -6.62
N GLY A 64 0.12 2.86 -6.35
CA GLY A 64 0.75 3.93 -5.59
C GLY A 64 1.12 3.47 -4.18
N ILE A 65 0.21 2.75 -3.51
CA ILE A 65 0.50 2.14 -2.22
C ILE A 65 1.61 1.09 -2.35
N LEU A 66 1.52 0.19 -3.33
CA LEU A 66 2.52 -0.86 -3.56
C LEU A 66 3.92 -0.27 -3.68
N HIS A 67 4.10 0.76 -4.50
CA HIS A 67 5.41 1.38 -4.70
C HIS A 67 5.96 2.03 -3.43
N LEU A 68 5.09 2.68 -2.64
CA LEU A 68 5.49 3.26 -1.37
C LEU A 68 5.95 2.17 -0.39
N VAL A 69 5.17 1.10 -0.19
CA VAL A 69 5.51 0.06 0.77
C VAL A 69 6.72 -0.78 0.33
N GLU A 70 6.93 -0.99 -0.98
CA GLU A 70 8.13 -1.67 -1.49
C GLU A 70 9.42 -0.85 -1.28
N SER A 71 9.32 0.49 -1.24
CA SER A 71 10.48 1.33 -0.90
C SER A 71 11.00 1.07 0.51
N PHE A 72 10.11 0.70 1.45
CA PHE A 72 10.47 0.30 2.80
C PHE A 72 11.15 -1.07 2.84
N ALA A 73 10.70 -2.01 1.99
CA ALA A 73 11.22 -3.38 1.92
C ALA A 73 12.73 -3.43 1.64
N VAL A 74 13.23 -2.49 0.83
CA VAL A 74 14.64 -2.45 0.42
C VAL A 74 15.60 -2.41 1.60
N SER A 75 15.20 -1.69 2.65
CA SER A 75 16.01 -1.43 3.84
C SER A 75 15.58 -2.21 5.07
N ASN A 76 14.45 -2.95 5.02
CA ASN A 76 13.84 -3.53 6.22
C ASN A 76 13.43 -5.00 6.02
N PRO A 77 14.11 -5.97 6.68
CA PRO A 77 13.72 -7.38 6.62
C PRO A 77 12.35 -7.66 7.26
N GLY A 78 11.83 -6.73 8.06
CA GLY A 78 10.49 -6.81 8.67
C GLY A 78 9.33 -6.60 7.69
N TYR A 79 9.61 -6.26 6.42
CA TYR A 79 8.56 -6.03 5.41
C TYR A 79 7.72 -7.28 5.15
N ARG A 80 8.32 -8.48 5.15
CA ARG A 80 7.60 -9.72 4.84
C ARG A 80 6.43 -9.98 5.78
N GLN A 81 6.58 -9.68 7.08
CA GLN A 81 5.50 -9.87 8.06
C GLN A 81 4.39 -8.81 7.90
N LEU A 82 4.70 -7.63 7.34
CA LEU A 82 3.73 -6.56 7.15
C LEU A 82 2.77 -6.83 5.98
N ILE A 83 3.16 -7.67 5.02
CA ILE A 83 2.29 -8.07 3.90
C ILE A 83 0.98 -8.67 4.42
N GLU A 84 1.00 -9.43 5.51
CA GLU A 84 -0.21 -10.06 6.10
C GLU A 84 -1.26 -9.06 6.59
N LEU A 85 -0.91 -7.78 6.73
CA LEU A 85 -1.85 -6.73 7.12
C LEU A 85 -2.69 -6.22 5.96
N CYS A 86 -2.30 -6.53 4.72
CA CYS A 86 -3.07 -6.15 3.54
C CYS A 86 -4.35 -7.00 3.44
N PRO A 87 -5.55 -6.38 3.38
CA PRO A 87 -6.81 -7.10 3.32
C PRO A 87 -6.99 -7.87 2.01
N SER A 88 -6.40 -7.41 0.91
CA SER A 88 -6.51 -8.07 -0.39
C SER A 88 -5.63 -9.32 -0.49
N GLY A 89 -6.24 -10.44 -0.87
CA GLY A 89 -5.51 -11.67 -1.19
C GLY A 89 -4.59 -11.50 -2.40
N GLU A 90 -5.09 -10.83 -3.45
CA GLU A 90 -4.36 -10.60 -4.70
C GLU A 90 -3.13 -9.72 -4.49
N TRP A 91 -3.26 -8.61 -3.76
CA TRP A 91 -2.13 -7.74 -3.46
C TRP A 91 -1.13 -8.38 -2.51
N ARG A 92 -1.57 -9.22 -1.56
CA ARG A 92 -0.66 -10.01 -0.72
C ARG A 92 0.20 -10.98 -1.53
N GLU A 93 -0.42 -11.71 -2.45
CA GLU A 93 0.29 -12.61 -3.36
C GLU A 93 1.26 -11.83 -4.25
N THR A 94 0.80 -10.73 -4.84
CA THR A 94 1.62 -9.84 -5.68
C THR A 94 2.85 -9.33 -4.94
N MET A 95 2.68 -8.77 -3.73
CA MET A 95 3.80 -8.28 -2.90
C MET A 95 4.75 -9.41 -2.51
N THR A 96 4.22 -10.59 -2.20
CA THR A 96 4.99 -11.78 -1.81
C THR A 96 5.91 -12.22 -2.94
N ILE A 97 5.36 -12.42 -4.15
CA ILE A 97 6.12 -12.84 -5.34
C ILE A 97 7.21 -11.82 -5.67
N ARG A 98 6.87 -10.54 -5.65
CA ARG A 98 7.81 -9.45 -5.96
C ARG A 98 8.94 -9.38 -4.94
N TYR A 99 8.64 -9.50 -3.65
CA TYR A 99 9.62 -9.54 -2.58
C TYR A 99 10.58 -10.74 -2.72
N GLU A 100 10.07 -11.94 -2.94
CA GLU A 100 10.89 -13.15 -3.11
C GLU A 100 11.80 -13.06 -4.34
N ASN A 101 11.29 -12.51 -5.44
CA ASN A 101 12.09 -12.29 -6.65
C ASN A 101 13.23 -11.28 -6.40
N TRP A 102 12.96 -10.22 -5.65
CA TRP A 102 13.99 -9.26 -5.25
C TRP A 102 15.02 -9.89 -4.31
N GLU A 103 14.59 -10.68 -3.33
CA GLU A 103 15.48 -11.37 -2.40
C GLU A 103 16.38 -12.38 -3.12
N LYS A 104 15.83 -13.18 -4.05
CA LYS A 104 16.62 -14.08 -4.90
C LYS A 104 17.65 -13.33 -5.73
N LYS A 105 17.31 -12.16 -6.30
CA LYS A 105 18.25 -11.34 -7.07
C LYS A 105 19.38 -10.75 -6.23
N LYS A 106 19.19 -10.55 -4.91
CA LYS A 106 20.26 -10.11 -4.01
C LYS A 106 21.29 -11.21 -3.71
N LEU A 107 20.92 -12.47 -3.91
CA LEU A 107 21.75 -13.64 -3.60
C LEU A 107 22.61 -14.10 -4.79
N ILE A 108 22.45 -13.48 -5.96
CA ILE A 108 23.17 -13.76 -7.21
C ILE A 108 24.14 -12.61 -7.48
#